data_AF-A0A382PJ35-F1
#
_entry.id   AF-A0A382PJ35-F1
#
_cell.length_a   1.000
_cell.length_b   1.000
_cell.length_c   1.000
_cell.angle_alpha   90.00
_cell.angle_beta   90.00
_cell.angle_gamma   90.00
#
_symmetry.space_group_name_H-M   'P 1'
#
loop_
_entity.id
_entity.type
_entity.pdbx_description
1 polymer ?
#
loop_
_entity_poly.entity_id
_entity_poly.type
_entity_poly.pdbx_seq_one_letter_code
_entity_poly.pdbx_strand_id
1 'polypeptide(L)' 'MNTKFDRFFSKVGGRFATLTLREGRDNKDYCAKFVNASPRYITFNDVSTNEDRKVSLDRVMYARCGSARYRA' A
#
# COMPACT_ATOMS: atom_id res chain seq x y z
N MET A 1 -1.80 -12.91 -9.64
CA MET A 1 -2.02 -11.44 -9.50
C MET A 1 -3.24 -11.23 -8.61
N ASN A 2 -3.13 -10.43 -7.55
CA ASN A 2 -4.27 -10.13 -6.68
C ASN A 2 -5.10 -9.01 -7.33
N THR A 3 -6.07 -9.42 -8.15
CA THR A 3 -6.84 -8.54 -9.05
C THR A 3 -7.52 -7.37 -8.34
N LYS A 4 -7.79 -7.49 -7.03
CA LYS A 4 -8.35 -6.40 -6.22
C LYS A 4 -7.33 -5.30 -5.94
N PHE A 5 -6.10 -5.65 -5.58
CA PHE A 5 -5.06 -4.66 -5.31
C PHE A 5 -4.62 -3.98 -6.59
N ASP A 6 -4.49 -4.72 -7.69
CA ASP A 6 -4.09 -4.16 -8.99
C ASP A 6 -5.07 -3.08 -9.47
N ARG A 7 -6.39 -3.30 -9.29
CA ARG A 7 -7.44 -2.30 -9.58
C ARG A 7 -7.38 -1.07 -8.67
N PHE A 8 -6.94 -1.24 -7.44
CA PHE A 8 -6.72 -0.12 -6.54
C PHE A 8 -5.49 0.66 -6.98
N PHE A 9 -4.36 -0.02 -7.16
CA PHE A 9 -3.08 0.55 -7.57
C PHE A 9 -3.18 1.31 -8.89
N SER A 10 -3.90 0.79 -9.89
CA SER A 10 -4.10 1.49 -11.17
C SER A 10 -4.81 2.85 -11.04
N LYS A 11 -5.55 3.09 -9.95
CA LYS A 11 -6.22 4.37 -9.65
C LYS A 11 -5.37 5.30 -8.78
N VAL A 12 -4.38 4.77 -8.07
CA VAL A 12 -3.68 5.50 -7.00
C VAL A 12 -2.16 5.57 -7.17
N GLY A 13 -1.58 4.90 -8.17
CA GLY A 13 -0.15 4.96 -8.46
C GLY A 13 0.32 6.42 -8.58
N GLY A 14 1.39 6.76 -7.85
CA GLY A 14 1.92 8.13 -7.78
C GLY A 14 1.15 9.10 -6.88
N ARG A 15 0.03 8.70 -6.26
CA ARG A 15 -0.74 9.50 -5.30
C ARG A 15 -0.45 9.11 -3.85
N PHE A 16 -0.77 10.02 -2.93
CA PHE A 16 -0.73 9.76 -1.50
C PHE A 16 -1.93 8.92 -1.07
N ALA A 17 -1.68 7.93 -0.24
CA ALA A 17 -2.66 7.01 0.30
C ALA A 17 -2.33 6.69 1.76
N THR A 18 -3.36 6.41 2.56
CA THR A 18 -3.18 5.72 3.83
C THR A 18 -2.99 4.24 3.54
N LEU A 19 -1.93 3.63 4.06
CA LEU A 19 -1.62 2.22 3.90
C LEU A 19 -1.49 1.58 5.28
N THR A 20 -2.33 0.60 5.59
CA THR A 20 -2.25 -0.17 6.82
C THR A 20 -1.54 -1.48 6.56
N LEU A 21 -0.43 -1.70 7.24
CA LEU A 21 0.35 -2.93 7.19
C LEU A 21 0.22 -3.72 8.49
N ARG A 22 0.20 -5.05 8.38
CA ARG A 22 0.41 -5.94 9.52
C ARG A 22 1.91 -5.96 9.88
N GLU A 23 2.22 -5.66 11.13
CA GLU A 23 3.56 -5.68 11.72
C GLU A 23 3.53 -6.53 13.00
N GLY A 24 3.89 -7.81 12.87
CA GLY A 24 3.78 -8.76 13.98
C GLY A 24 2.32 -9.00 14.37
N ARG A 25 1.97 -8.67 15.63
CA ARG A 25 0.60 -8.80 16.17
C ARG A 25 -0.25 -7.55 15.95
N ASP A 26 0.37 -6.45 15.54
CA ASP A 26 -0.28 -5.15 15.43
C ASP A 26 -0.43 -4.71 13.97
N ASN A 27 -1.26 -3.69 13.77
CA ASN A 27 -1.38 -2.99 12.50
C ASN A 27 -0.74 -1.61 12.63
N LYS A 28 -0.04 -1.17 11.59
CA LYS A 28 0.56 0.15 11.52
C LYS A 28 0.13 0.87 10.26
N ASP A 29 -0.25 2.13 10.43
CA ASP A 29 -0.63 3.02 9.33
C ASP A 29 0.57 3.81 8.82
N TYR A 30 0.62 3.97 7.51
CA TYR A 30 1.65 4.68 6.77
C TYR A 30 1.03 5.72 5.86
N CYS A 31 1.64 6.90 5.80
CA CYS A 31 1.43 7.88 4.74
C CYS A 31 2.24 7.43 3.53
N ALA A 32 1.62 6.67 2.63
CA ALA A 32 2.32 6.00 1.54
C ALA A 32 2.11 6.74 0.21
N LYS A 33 3.19 6.94 -0.54
CA LYS A 33 3.11 7.25 -1.97
C LYS A 33 3.52 6.01 -2.77
N PHE A 34 2.56 5.40 -3.46
CA PHE A 34 2.79 4.16 -4.20
C PHE A 34 3.73 4.39 -5.39
N VAL A 35 4.82 3.61 -5.45
CA VAL A 35 5.86 3.70 -6.48
C VAL A 35 5.71 2.58 -7.50
N ASN A 36 5.64 1.32 -7.02
CA ASN A 36 5.54 0.16 -7.88
C ASN A 36 4.70 -0.95 -7.21
N ALA A 37 4.07 -1.80 -8.01
CA ALA A 37 3.38 -2.99 -7.55
C ALA A 37 3.74 -4.18 -8.44
N SER A 38 3.94 -5.31 -7.80
CA SER A 38 4.20 -6.60 -8.43
C SER A 38 3.23 -7.64 -7.83
N PRO A 39 3.10 -8.84 -8.40
CA PRO A 39 2.12 -9.82 -7.93
C PRO A 39 2.25 -10.22 -6.45
N ARG A 40 3.41 -10.03 -5.82
CA ARG A 40 3.69 -10.40 -4.41
C ARG A 40 4.16 -9.26 -3.54
N TYR A 41 4.58 -8.13 -4.12
CA TYR A 41 5.19 -7.04 -3.37
C TYR A 41 4.68 -5.70 -3.86
N ILE A 42 4.62 -4.75 -2.94
CA ILE A 42 4.42 -3.33 -3.24
C ILE A 42 5.64 -2.56 -2.78
N THR A 43 5.96 -1.50 -3.54
CA THR A 43 6.95 -0.49 -3.16
C THR A 43 6.23 0.83 -3.00
N PHE A 44 6.44 1.48 -1.86
CA PHE A 44 5.90 2.81 -1.58
C PHE A 44 6.95 3.65 -0.86
N ASN A 45 6.91 4.95 -1.08
CA ASN A 45 7.64 5.90 -0.27
C ASN A 45 6.84 6.20 1.00
N ASP A 46 7.44 5.98 2.17
CA ASP A 46 6.92 6.41 3.46
C ASP A 46 7.18 7.90 3.62
N VAL A 47 6.14 8.71 3.42
CA VAL A 47 6.26 10.17 3.39
C VAL A 47 6.74 10.74 4.72
N SER A 48 6.47 10.03 5.83
CA SER A 48 6.89 10.48 7.16
C SER A 48 8.40 10.36 7.38
N THR A 49 9.06 9.37 6.76
CA THR A 49 10.51 9.18 6.85
C THR A 49 11.26 9.51 5.57
N ASN A 50 10.53 9.76 4.48
CA ASN A 50 11.02 9.93 3.11
C ASN A 50 11.83 8.73 2.59
N GLU A 51 11.52 7.52 3.08
CA GLU A 51 12.21 6.28 2.69
C GLU A 51 11.33 5.38 1.83
N ASP A 52 11.94 4.73 0.83
CA ASP A 52 11.26 3.72 0.04
C ASP A 52 11.22 2.38 0.78
N ARG A 53 10.00 1.86 0.96
CA ARG A 53 9.73 0.58 1.61
C ARG A 53 9.19 -0.42 0.59
N LYS A 54 9.72 -1.64 0.63
CA LYS A 54 9.20 -2.79 -0.12
C LYS A 54 8.60 -3.80 0.85
N VAL A 55 7.34 -4.13 0.67
CA VAL A 55 6.62 -5.06 1.57
C VAL A 55 5.83 -6.10 0.79
N SER A 56 5.63 -7.28 1.39
CA SER A 56 4.74 -8.29 0.83
C SER A 56 3.31 -7.76 0.79
N LEU A 57 2.59 -8.05 -0.29
CA LEU A 57 1.18 -7.76 -0.46
C LEU A 57 0.33 -8.42 0.64
N ASP A 58 0.78 -9.55 1.17
CA ASP A 58 0.10 -10.30 2.24
C ASP A 58 0.10 -9.55 3.57
N ARG A 59 0.99 -8.56 3.73
CA ARG A 59 1.02 -7.67 4.88
C ARG A 59 0.06 -6.50 4.73
N VAL A 60 -0.47 -6.23 3.54
CA VAL A 60 -1.35 -5.08 3.30
C VAL A 60 -2.74 -5.43 3.79
N MET A 61 -3.15 -4.85 4.92
CA MET A 61 -4.48 -5.07 5.49
C MET A 61 -5.51 -4.16 4.84
N TYR A 62 -5.12 -2.92 4.58
CA TYR A 62 -6.01 -1.87 4.06
C TYR A 62 -5.20 -0.81 3.33
N ALA A 63 -5.81 -0.21 2.30
CA ALA A 63 -5.25 0.99 1.67
C ALA A 63 -6.38 1.91 1.19
N ARG A 64 -6.19 3.24 1.30
CA ARG A 64 -7.20 4.24 0.89
C ARG A 64 -6.56 5.47 0.27
N CYS A 65 -7.12 5.91 -0.85
CA CYS A 65 -6.84 7.21 -1.47
C CYS A 65 -8.18 7.83 -1.91
N GLY A 66 -8.67 8.82 -1.16
CA GLY A 66 -9.99 9.41 -1.39
C GLY A 66 -11.12 8.37 -1.30
N SER A 67 -11.82 8.13 -2.43
CA SER A 67 -12.87 7.11 -2.59
C SER A 67 -12.35 5.74 -3.02
N ALA A 68 -11.12 5.65 -3.53
CA ALA A 68 -10.49 4.38 -3.84
C ALA A 68 -10.04 3.69 -2.55
N ARG A 69 -10.41 2.41 -2.41
CA ARG A 69 -10.08 1.61 -1.22
C ARG A 69 -9.76 0.16 -1.61
N TYR A 70 -8.82 -0.41 -0.88
CA TYR A 70 -8.46 -1.81 -0.86
C TYR A 70 -8.58 -2.34 0.56
N ARG A 71 -9.07 -3.57 0.71
CA ARG A 71 -9.10 -4.32 1.97
C ARG A 71 -8.79 -5.78 1.65
N ALA A 72 -7.81 -6.35 2.36
CA ALA A 72 -7.44 -7.76 2.23
C ALA A 72 -8.53 -8.68 2.78
#